data_AF-A0A1G2QDU4-F1
#
_entry.id   AF-A0A1G2QDU4-F1
#
_cell.length_a   1.000
_cell.length_b   1.000
_cell.length_c   1.000
_cell.angle_alpha   90.00
_cell.angle_beta   90.00
_cell.angle_gamma   90.00
#
_symmetry.space_group_name_H-M   'P 1'
#
loop_
_entity.id
_entity.type
_entity.pdbx_description
1 polymer ?
#
loop_
_entity_poly.entity_id
_entity_poly.type
_entity_poly.pdbx_seq_one_letter_code
_entity_poly.pdbx_strand_id
1 'polypeptide(L)' 'MGRYKKIVVDAAARMQAQLTEMLGDLNRWFTGIAVGHDPNPHEMVMHYIHSGGAEDFARRHENDFLVEVEEEE' A
#
# COMPACT_ATOMS: atom_id res chain seq x y z
N MET A 1 -3.32 -33.84 14.70
CA MET A 1 -2.26 -32.84 14.96
C MET A 1 -2.20 -31.98 13.72
N GLY A 2 -2.63 -30.71 13.77
CA GLY A 2 -2.70 -29.85 12.58
C GLY A 2 -1.32 -29.39 12.14
N ARG A 3 -1.01 -29.48 10.85
CA ARG A 3 0.18 -28.85 10.25
C ARG A 3 -0.09 -27.35 10.18
N TYR A 4 0.72 -26.55 10.87
CA TYR A 4 0.71 -25.10 10.73
C TYR A 4 1.66 -24.72 9.58
N LYS A 5 1.24 -23.81 8.71
CA LYS A 5 2.10 -23.20 7.69
C LYS A 5 2.62 -21.87 8.19
N LYS A 6 3.91 -21.62 7.99
CA LYS A 6 4.53 -20.33 8.27
C LYS A 6 4.25 -19.39 7.12
N ILE A 7 3.60 -18.27 7.40
CA ILE A 7 3.32 -17.22 6.42
C ILE A 7 4.10 -15.97 6.85
N VAL A 8 4.79 -15.35 5.90
CA VAL A 8 5.45 -14.06 6.09
C VAL A 8 4.91 -13.05 5.08
N VAL A 9 5.12 -11.76 5.35
CA VAL A 9 4.75 -10.68 4.44
C VAL A 9 5.99 -10.24 3.66
N ASP A 10 5.89 -10.17 2.33
CA ASP A 10 6.87 -9.44 1.52
C ASP A 10 6.67 -7.93 1.72
N ALA A 11 7.31 -7.41 2.77
CA ALA A 11 7.19 -6.01 3.15
C ALA A 11 7.75 -5.06 2.08
N ALA A 12 8.76 -5.48 1.32
CA ALA A 12 9.38 -4.65 0.29
C ALA A 12 8.42 -4.50 -0.90
N ALA A 13 7.84 -5.60 -1.38
CA ALA A 13 6.82 -5.56 -2.44
C ALA A 13 5.60 -4.76 -2.02
N ARG A 14 5.12 -4.97 -0.78
CA ARG A 14 3.98 -4.24 -0.21
C ARG A 14 4.23 -2.73 -0.17
N MET A 15 5.40 -2.31 0.33
CA MET A 15 5.76 -0.90 0.42
C MET A 15 5.89 -0.26 -0.95
N GLN A 16 6.50 -0.95 -1.92
CA GLN A 16 6.64 -0.45 -3.28
C GLN A 16 5.27 -0.25 -3.95
N ALA A 17 4.36 -1.21 -3.81
CA ALA A 17 3.00 -1.10 -4.34
C ALA A 17 2.23 0.08 -3.73
N GLN A 18 2.34 0.26 -2.41
CA GLN A 18 1.68 1.37 -1.73
C GLN A 18 2.26 2.74 -2.14
N LEU A 19 3.58 2.84 -2.32
CA LEU A 19 4.24 4.04 -2.84
C LEU A 19 3.78 4.36 -4.27
N THR A 20 3.62 3.35 -5.13
CA THR A 20 3.11 3.55 -6.50
C THR A 20 1.68 4.08 -6.50
N GLU A 21 0.81 3.62 -5.60
CA GLU A 21 -0.56 4.14 -5.50
C GLU A 21 -0.59 5.58 -4.97
N MET A 22 0.19 5.84 -3.92
CA MET A 22 0.31 7.15 -3.27
C MET A 22 0.90 8.22 -4.19
N LEU A 23 1.85 7.85 -5.05
CA LEU A 23 2.51 8.76 -5.99
C LEU A 23 1.95 8.66 -7.42
N GLY A 24 0.88 7.90 -7.62
CA GLY A 24 0.29 7.65 -8.92
C GLY A 24 -0.61 8.77 -9.44
N ASP A 25 -0.91 8.73 -10.73
CA ASP A 25 -1.70 9.76 -11.43
C ASP A 25 -3.11 9.94 -10.84
N LEU A 26 -3.72 8.86 -10.34
CA LEU A 26 -5.05 8.93 -9.72
C LEU A 26 -5.01 9.76 -8.43
N ASN A 27 -4.07 9.46 -7.52
CA ASN A 27 -3.94 10.25 -6.30
C ASN A 27 -3.48 11.69 -6.60
N ARG A 28 -2.64 11.89 -7.62
CA ARG A 28 -2.24 13.23 -8.10
C ARG A 28 -3.47 14.04 -8.51
N TRP A 29 -4.38 13.44 -9.28
CA TRP A 29 -5.60 14.11 -9.72
C TRP A 29 -6.50 14.51 -8.54
N PHE A 30 -6.78 13.59 -7.62
CA PHE A 30 -7.59 13.90 -6.44
C PHE A 30 -6.93 14.94 -5.52
N THR A 31 -5.63 14.80 -5.29
CA THR A 31 -4.86 15.77 -4.50
C THR A 31 -4.93 17.15 -5.15
N GLY A 32 -4.79 17.23 -6.48
CA GLY A 32 -4.88 18.50 -7.21
C GLY A 32 -6.24 19.19 -7.09
N ILE A 33 -7.33 18.42 -7.04
CA ILE A 33 -8.66 18.97 -6.72
C ILE A 33 -8.70 19.52 -5.29
N ALA A 34 -8.12 18.80 -4.33
CA ALA A 34 -8.13 19.19 -2.92
C ALA A 34 -7.28 20.44 -2.63
N VAL A 35 -6.12 20.60 -3.29
CA VAL A 35 -5.20 21.74 -3.04
C VAL A 35 -5.38 22.89 -4.03
N GLY A 36 -6.08 22.69 -5.15
CA GLY A 36 -6.37 23.74 -6.14
C GLY A 36 -5.21 24.08 -7.08
N HIS A 37 -4.16 23.25 -7.13
CA HIS A 37 -3.02 23.38 -8.04
C HIS A 37 -2.41 22.00 -8.34
N ASP A 38 -1.39 21.96 -9.19
CA ASP A 38 -0.62 20.73 -9.40
C ASP A 38 0.15 20.37 -8.11
N PRO A 39 -0.12 19.21 -7.48
CA PRO A 39 0.44 18.90 -6.17
C PRO A 39 1.86 18.35 -6.28
N ASN A 40 2.67 18.65 -5.28
CA ASN A 40 3.98 18.04 -5.10
C ASN A 40 3.85 16.65 -4.41
N PRO A 41 4.90 15.80 -4.46
CA PRO A 41 4.85 14.46 -3.86
C PRO A 41 4.49 14.42 -2.37
N HIS A 42 4.89 15.43 -1.60
CA HIS A 42 4.56 15.51 -0.18
C HIS A 42 3.05 15.76 0.03
N GLU A 43 2.45 16.66 -0.74
CA GLU A 43 1.00 16.90 -0.70
C GLU A 43 0.22 15.64 -1.11
N MET A 44 0.71 14.91 -2.10
CA MET A 44 0.11 13.64 -2.53
C MET A 44 0.13 12.60 -1.41
N VAL A 45 1.27 12.45 -0.71
CA VAL A 45 1.41 11.55 0.44
C VAL A 45 0.47 11.95 1.57
N MET A 46 0.44 13.22 1.93
CA MET A 46 -0.42 13.72 3.01
C MET A 46 -1.91 13.55 2.68
N HIS A 47 -2.31 13.88 1.46
CA HIS A 47 -3.67 13.66 0.99
C HIS A 47 -4.06 12.19 1.02
N TYR A 48 -3.18 11.30 0.55
CA TYR A 48 -3.40 9.85 0.59
C TYR A 48 -3.62 9.32 2.01
N ILE A 49 -2.81 9.78 2.98
CA ILE A 49 -2.95 9.40 4.39
C ILE A 49 -4.26 9.93 4.98
N HIS A 50 -4.55 11.21 4.77
CA HIS A 50 -5.73 11.86 5.36
C HIS A 50 -7.06 11.43 4.74
N SER A 51 -7.05 10.94 3.49
CA SER A 51 -8.23 10.40 2.82
C SER A 51 -8.49 8.92 3.13
N GLY A 52 -7.64 8.27 3.92
CA GLY A 52 -7.78 6.84 4.27
C GLY A 52 -7.21 5.89 3.22
N GLY A 53 -6.40 6.38 2.27
CA GLY A 53 -5.79 5.55 1.23
C GLY A 53 -4.97 4.39 1.78
N ALA A 54 -4.26 4.60 2.90
CA ALA A 54 -3.47 3.54 3.52
C ALA A 54 -4.32 2.41 4.11
N GLU A 55 -5.49 2.74 4.67
CA GLU A 55 -6.45 1.76 5.19
C GLU A 55 -7.12 0.99 4.05
N ASP A 56 -7.55 1.70 3.01
CA ASP A 56 -8.15 1.10 1.83
C ASP A 56 -7.19 0.14 1.10
N PHE A 57 -5.92 0.53 0.96
CA PHE A 57 -4.87 -0.32 0.41
C PHE A 57 -4.68 -1.58 1.24
N ALA A 58 -4.60 -1.47 2.56
CA ALA A 58 -4.44 -2.63 3.44
C ALA A 58 -5.63 -3.60 3.32
N ARG A 59 -6.85 -3.08 3.19
CA ARG A 59 -8.07 -3.88 3.00
C ARG A 59 -8.11 -4.57 1.64
N ARG A 60 -7.69 -3.90 0.56
CA ARG A 60 -7.68 -4.48 -0.79
C ARG A 60 -6.60 -5.52 -1.00
N HIS A 61 -5.45 -5.37 -0.34
CA HIS A 61 -4.25 -6.17 -0.57
C HIS A 61 -3.84 -7.02 0.64
N GLU A 62 -4.80 -7.39 1.49
CA GLU A 62 -4.56 -8.14 2.74
C GLU A 62 -3.75 -9.44 2.51
N ASN A 63 -4.02 -10.14 1.40
CA ASN A 63 -3.43 -11.44 1.09
C ASN A 63 -2.37 -11.41 -0.03
N ASP A 64 -2.23 -10.29 -0.75
CA ASP A 64 -1.45 -10.23 -2.00
C ASP A 64 0.07 -10.34 -1.78
N PHE A 65 0.52 -10.06 -0.56
CA PHE A 65 1.94 -10.04 -0.18
C PHE A 65 2.29 -11.16 0.80
N LEU A 66 1.41 -12.13 0.99
CA LEU A 66 1.66 -13.29 1.83
C LEU A 66 2.50 -14.32 1.08
N VAL A 67 3.57 -14.78 1.72
CA VAL A 67 4.49 -15.77 1.19
C VAL A 67 4.53 -16.96 2.15
N GLU A 68 4.26 -18.16 1.64
CA GLU A 68 4.45 -19.39 2.40
C GLU A 68 5.94 -19.69 2.49
N VAL A 69 6.42 -20.00 3.70
CA VAL A 69 7.83 -20.37 3.93
C VAL A 69 7.86 -21.84 4.29
N GLU A 70 8.63 -22.63 3.53
CA GLU A 70 8.97 -24.00 3.90
C GLU A 70 10.07 -23.95 4.97
N GLU A 71 9.86 -24.65 6.09
CA GLU A 71 10.93 -24.86 7.08
C GLU A 71 11.74 -26.07 6.62
N GLU A 72 13.00 -25.84 6.21
CA GLU A 72 14.00 -26.93 6.10
C GLU A 72 14.45 -27.28 7.54
N GLU A 73 14.27 -28.55 7.94
CA GLU A 73 14.75 -29.11 9.22
C GLU A 73 16.28 -29.17 9.32
#